data_AF-A0A3D4CWQ3-F1
#
_entry.id   AF-A0A3D4CWQ3-F1
#
_cell.length_a   1.000
_cell.length_b   1.000
_cell.length_c   1.000
_cell.angle_alpha   90.00
_cell.angle_beta   90.00
_cell.angle_gamma   90.00
#
_symmetry.space_group_name_H-M   'P 1'
#
loop_
_entity.id
_entity.type
_entity.pdbx_description
1 polymer ?
#
loop_
_entity_poly.entity_id
_entity_poly.type
_entity_poly.pdbx_seq_one_letter_code
_entity_poly.pdbx_strand_id
1 'polypeptide(L)'
;MRALVVSLLLCSTLTGFSQFYNDYELEPHGYFSKDAKDPVTLLMKRVQRGEVLIKEPNGKPLVERLLRELGLNKDSQVLVFSRTSLQRREVSYSNPRALYFNESVYLGWMPNG
;
A
#
# COMPACT_ATOMS: atom_id res chain seq x y z
N MET A 1 -42.62 29.80 -14.99
CA MET A 1 -42.10 28.41 -15.10
C MET A 1 -40.68 28.31 -15.65
N ARG A 2 -40.29 29.01 -16.73
CA ARG A 2 -38.93 28.93 -17.29
C ARG A 2 -37.80 29.38 -16.34
N ALA A 3 -37.99 30.44 -15.55
CA ALA A 3 -36.97 30.92 -14.61
C ALA A 3 -36.72 29.98 -13.41
N LEU A 4 -37.76 29.23 -12.99
CA LEU A 4 -37.68 28.29 -11.87
C LEU A 4 -36.89 27.01 -12.27
N VAL A 5 -37.06 26.57 -13.52
CA VAL A 5 -36.34 25.41 -14.09
C VAL A 5 -34.85 25.73 -14.27
N VAL A 6 -34.51 26.96 -14.68
CA VAL A 6 -33.11 27.39 -14.81
C VAL A 6 -32.40 27.47 -13.46
N SER A 7 -33.08 27.94 -12.40
CA SER A 7 -32.51 27.95 -11.04
C SER A 7 -32.31 26.54 -10.47
N LEU A 8 -33.21 25.60 -10.77
CA LEU A 8 -33.09 24.21 -10.30
C LEU A 8 -31.94 23.45 -11.00
N LEU A 9 -31.67 23.76 -12.27
CA LEU A 9 -30.53 23.23 -13.03
C LEU A 9 -29.18 23.82 -12.60
N LEU A 10 -29.14 25.06 -12.13
CA LEU A 10 -27.91 25.69 -11.61
C LEU A 10 -27.51 25.12 -10.22
N CYS A 11 -28.49 24.69 -9.42
CA CYS A 11 -28.23 24.17 -8.08
C CYS A 11 -27.69 22.73 -8.09
N SER A 12 -28.02 21.93 -9.11
CA SER A 12 -27.57 20.54 -9.23
C SER A 12 -26.16 20.37 -9.78
N THR A 13 -25.62 21.37 -10.50
CA THR A 13 -24.23 21.34 -11.00
C THR A 13 -23.20 21.63 -9.90
N LEU A 14 -23.54 22.44 -8.89
CA LEU A 14 -22.66 22.74 -7.76
C LEU A 14 -22.46 21.55 -6.82
N THR A 15 -23.47 20.70 -6.64
CA THR A 15 -23.37 19.48 -5.81
C THR A 15 -22.48 18.38 -6.40
N GLY A 16 -22.24 18.38 -7.72
CA GLY A 16 -21.42 17.36 -8.39
C GLY A 16 -19.92 17.47 -8.13
N PHE A 17 -19.40 18.69 -7.93
CA PHE A 17 -17.96 18.91 -7.70
C PHE A 17 -17.50 18.51 -6.29
N SER A 18 -18.37 18.58 -5.28
CA SER A 18 -18.02 18.21 -3.90
C SER A 18 -17.75 16.72 -3.73
N GLN A 19 -18.28 15.86 -4.61
CA GLN A 19 -18.09 14.41 -4.53
C GLN A 19 -16.80 13.93 -5.23
N PHE A 20 -16.13 14.80 -5.98
CA PHE A 20 -14.91 14.49 -6.74
C PHE A 20 -13.66 15.22 -6.22
N TYR A 21 -13.82 16.16 -5.29
CA TYR A 21 -12.69 16.86 -4.71
C TYR A 21 -11.87 15.90 -3.84
N ASN A 22 -10.63 15.65 -4.25
CA ASN A 22 -9.57 15.12 -3.41
C ASN A 22 -8.41 16.11 -3.41
N ASP A 23 -7.69 16.18 -2.30
CA ASP A 23 -6.55 17.06 -2.09
C ASP A 23 -5.22 16.33 -2.29
N TYR A 24 -5.24 15.17 -2.96
CA TYR A 24 -4.07 14.30 -3.12
C TYR A 24 -2.88 15.01 -3.79
N GLU A 25 -3.14 15.91 -4.74
CA GLU A 25 -2.11 16.67 -5.45
C GLU A 25 -1.69 17.95 -4.73
N LEU A 26 -2.46 18.40 -3.74
CA LEU A 26 -2.20 19.63 -3.02
C LEU A 26 -1.14 19.42 -1.94
N GLU A 27 -0.45 20.50 -1.57
CA GLU A 27 0.43 20.50 -0.40
C GLU A 27 -0.39 20.25 0.88
N PRO A 28 0.09 19.41 1.81
CA PRO A 28 1.44 18.84 1.85
C PRO A 28 1.61 17.48 1.12
N HIS A 29 0.55 16.91 0.55
CA HIS A 29 0.53 15.53 0.03
C HIS A 29 1.32 15.37 -1.27
N GLY A 30 0.87 15.98 -2.38
CA GLY A 30 1.53 15.89 -3.68
C GLY A 30 1.79 14.46 -4.17
N TYR A 31 0.83 13.54 -4.03
CA TYR A 31 1.00 12.10 -4.27
C TYR A 31 1.55 11.73 -5.66
N PHE A 32 1.26 12.53 -6.68
CA PHE A 32 1.71 12.28 -8.07
C PHE A 32 2.87 13.16 -8.52
N SER A 33 3.19 14.22 -7.78
CA SER A 33 4.20 15.21 -8.15
C SER A 33 5.49 15.08 -7.34
N LYS A 34 5.43 14.53 -6.12
CA LYS A 34 6.60 14.36 -5.25
C LYS A 34 7.24 12.99 -5.42
N ASP A 35 8.58 12.99 -5.49
CA ASP A 35 9.36 11.77 -5.41
C ASP A 35 9.29 11.17 -3.99
N ALA A 36 8.76 9.96 -3.89
CA ALA A 36 8.80 9.19 -2.66
C ALA A 36 10.26 8.86 -2.25
N LYS A 37 10.52 8.88 -0.94
CA LYS A 37 11.83 8.64 -0.34
C LYS A 37 11.79 7.56 0.74
N ASP A 38 10.71 6.79 0.78
CA ASP A 38 10.55 5.69 1.72
C ASP A 38 11.54 4.54 1.41
N PRO A 39 11.79 3.63 2.37
CA PRO A 39 12.76 2.55 2.20
C PRO A 39 12.52 1.66 0.98
N VAL A 40 11.26 1.43 0.60
CA VAL A 40 10.90 0.58 -0.55
C VAL A 40 11.25 1.31 -1.84
N THR A 41 10.90 2.60 -1.96
CA THR A 41 11.28 3.42 -3.12
C THR A 41 12.80 3.48 -3.31
N LEU A 42 13.55 3.64 -2.22
CA LEU A 42 15.01 3.63 -2.27
C LEU A 42 15.57 2.27 -2.70
N LEU A 43 15.04 1.16 -2.16
CA LEU A 43 15.42 -0.19 -2.58
C LEU A 43 15.14 -0.42 -4.06
N MET A 44 13.96 -0.04 -4.55
CA MET A 44 13.57 -0.19 -5.95
C MET A 44 14.53 0.56 -6.89
N LYS A 45 14.92 1.80 -6.53
CA LYS A 45 15.92 2.56 -7.30
C LYS A 45 17.28 1.83 -7.35
N ARG A 46 17.74 1.26 -6.24
CA ARG A 46 18.99 0.47 -6.19
C ARG A 46 18.91 -0.79 -7.07
N VAL A 47 17.77 -1.49 -7.07
CA VAL A 47 17.53 -2.66 -7.93
C VAL A 47 17.53 -2.26 -9.41
N GLN A 48 16.85 -1.17 -9.78
CA GLN A 48 16.82 -0.67 -11.16
C GLN A 48 18.19 -0.26 -11.68
N ARG A 49 19.06 0.28 -10.81
CA ARG A 49 20.45 0.61 -11.13
C ARG A 49 21.39 -0.61 -11.15
N GLY A 50 20.90 -1.80 -10.80
CA GLY A 50 21.70 -3.03 -10.74
C GLY A 50 22.62 -3.13 -9.52
N GLU A 51 22.51 -2.22 -8.54
CA GLU A 51 23.30 -2.23 -7.30
C GLU A 51 22.89 -3.37 -6.37
N VAL A 52 21.61 -3.77 -6.45
CA VAL A 52 21.04 -4.89 -5.69
C VAL A 52 20.42 -5.87 -6.66
N LEU A 53 20.89 -7.12 -6.63
CA LEU A 53 20.29 -8.21 -7.38
C LEU A 53 19.50 -9.10 -6.43
N ILE A 54 18.18 -9.15 -6.63
CA ILE A 54 17.26 -10.07 -5.96
C ILE A 54 17.04 -11.26 -6.90
N LYS A 55 17.48 -12.45 -6.50
CA LYS A 55 17.47 -13.67 -7.33
C LYS A 55 16.80 -14.84 -6.63
N GLU A 56 16.43 -14.65 -5.38
CA GLU A 56 15.80 -15.63 -4.53
C GLU A 56 14.46 -16.05 -5.14
N PRO A 57 14.12 -17.35 -5.12
CA PRO A 57 12.83 -17.82 -5.59
C PRO A 57 11.70 -17.26 -4.71
N ASN A 58 10.50 -17.21 -5.30
CA ASN A 58 9.29 -16.81 -4.58
C ASN A 58 9.09 -17.61 -3.30
N GLY A 59 8.51 -16.96 -2.28
CA GLY A 59 8.27 -17.54 -0.97
C GLY A 59 9.30 -17.09 0.07
N LYS A 60 9.58 -17.96 1.05
CA LYS A 60 10.39 -17.62 2.23
C LYS A 60 11.79 -17.07 1.90
N PRO A 61 12.55 -17.61 0.90
CA PRO A 61 13.86 -17.06 0.57
C PRO A 61 13.81 -15.59 0.11
N LEU A 62 12.83 -15.23 -0.72
CA LEU A 62 12.61 -13.86 -1.14
C LEU A 62 12.22 -12.97 0.05
N VAL A 63 11.37 -13.45 0.96
CA VAL A 63 10.98 -12.71 2.16
C VAL A 63 12.21 -12.40 3.02
N GLU A 64 13.03 -13.40 3.32
CA GLU A 64 14.25 -13.21 4.11
C GLU A 64 15.22 -12.23 3.43
N ARG A 65 15.30 -12.23 2.10
CA ARG A 65 16.08 -11.23 1.36
C ARG A 65 15.52 -9.83 1.55
N LEU A 66 14.21 -9.66 1.37
CA LEU A 66 13.57 -8.35 1.53
C LEU A 66 13.67 -7.83 2.97
N LEU A 67 13.59 -8.70 3.99
CA LEU A 67 13.81 -8.28 5.37
C LEU A 67 15.21 -7.67 5.56
N ARG A 68 16.25 -8.27 4.97
CA ARG A 68 17.62 -7.72 5.04
C ARG A 68 17.74 -6.38 4.31
N GLU A 69 17.22 -6.28 3.09
CA GLU A 69 17.33 -5.05 2.29
C GLU A 69 16.53 -3.88 2.87
N LEU A 70 15.43 -4.17 3.58
CA LEU A 70 14.58 -3.17 4.23
C LEU A 70 14.93 -2.91 5.70
N GLY A 71 15.95 -3.58 6.23
CA GLY A 71 16.36 -3.41 7.64
C GLY A 71 15.28 -3.84 8.64
N LEU A 72 14.53 -4.89 8.32
CA LEU A 72 13.48 -5.45 9.18
C LEU A 72 14.06 -6.57 10.05
N ASN A 73 13.86 -6.48 11.36
CA ASN A 73 14.22 -7.57 12.26
C ASN A 73 13.19 -8.71 12.12
N LYS A 74 13.65 -9.94 11.84
CA LYS A 74 12.81 -11.13 11.78
C LYS A 74 12.03 -11.40 13.07
N ASP A 75 12.56 -10.95 14.22
CA ASP A 75 11.96 -11.14 15.54
C ASP A 75 10.79 -10.18 15.79
N SER A 76 10.58 -9.17 14.92
CA SER A 76 9.37 -8.33 14.92
C SER A 76 8.11 -9.07 14.45
N GLN A 77 8.21 -10.35 14.09
CA GLN A 77 7.14 -11.10 13.47
C GLN A 77 5.85 -11.10 14.30
N VAL A 78 4.75 -10.78 13.64
CA VAL A 78 3.38 -10.96 14.15
C VAL A 78 2.60 -11.86 13.20
N LEU A 79 1.88 -12.84 13.75
CA LEU A 79 1.02 -13.75 12.99
C LEU A 79 -0.43 -13.28 13.05
N VAL A 80 -1.04 -13.08 11.88
CA VAL A 80 -2.42 -12.61 11.73
C VAL A 80 -3.27 -13.71 11.11
N PHE A 81 -4.25 -14.20 11.87
CA PHE A 81 -5.17 -15.28 11.49
C PHE A 81 -6.63 -14.86 11.71
N SER A 82 -7.06 -13.74 11.10
CA SER A 82 -8.44 -13.26 11.28
C SER A 82 -9.44 -13.99 10.38
N ARG A 83 -10.48 -14.59 10.99
CA ARG A 83 -11.62 -15.19 10.27
C ARG A 83 -12.48 -14.16 9.54
N THR A 84 -12.35 -12.87 9.82
CA THR A 84 -13.12 -11.82 9.10
C THR A 84 -12.37 -11.20 7.93
N SER A 85 -11.10 -11.60 7.70
CA SER A 85 -10.25 -11.13 6.59
C SER A 85 -10.96 -11.16 5.24
N LEU A 86 -10.63 -10.25 4.32
CA LEU A 86 -11.08 -10.34 2.93
C LEU A 86 -10.49 -11.55 2.20
N GLN A 87 -9.42 -12.16 2.75
CA GLN A 87 -8.69 -13.30 2.17
C GLN A 87 -8.87 -14.58 3.01
N ARG A 88 -10.07 -14.85 3.55
CA ARG A 88 -10.33 -15.99 4.48
C ARG A 88 -9.98 -17.37 3.96
N ARG A 89 -9.97 -17.57 2.64
CA ARG A 89 -9.64 -18.87 2.04
C ARG A 89 -8.18 -19.22 2.27
N GLU A 90 -7.32 -18.21 2.25
CA GLU A 90 -5.87 -18.40 2.33
C GLU A 90 -5.30 -18.14 3.73
N VAL A 91 -5.94 -17.24 4.51
CA VAL A 91 -5.52 -16.92 5.88
C VAL A 91 -6.34 -17.70 6.91
N SER A 92 -5.67 -18.57 7.66
CA SER A 92 -6.28 -19.40 8.71
C SER A 92 -5.35 -19.57 9.92
N TYR A 93 -5.81 -20.25 10.97
CA TYR A 93 -4.96 -20.60 12.12
C TYR A 93 -3.78 -21.49 11.73
N SER A 94 -3.97 -22.41 10.77
CA SER A 94 -2.91 -23.28 10.27
C SER A 94 -2.08 -22.66 9.14
N ASN A 95 -2.56 -21.57 8.54
CA ASN A 95 -1.85 -20.78 7.52
C ASN A 95 -1.97 -19.27 7.81
N PRO A 96 -1.34 -18.77 8.88
CA PRO A 96 -1.41 -17.35 9.23
C PRO A 96 -0.57 -16.49 8.28
N ARG A 97 -0.95 -15.22 8.12
CA ARG A 97 -0.07 -14.22 7.51
C ARG A 97 0.96 -13.76 8.53
N ALA A 98 2.22 -13.64 8.10
CA ALA A 98 3.24 -12.95 8.86
C ALA A 98 3.30 -11.47 8.49
N LEU A 99 3.44 -10.61 9.49
CA LEU A 99 3.83 -9.21 9.34
C LEU A 99 5.18 -9.01 10.04
N TYR A 100 6.08 -8.30 9.38
CA TYR A 100 7.37 -7.84 9.93
C TYR A 100 7.39 -6.33 9.83
N PHE A 101 7.94 -5.61 10.80
CA PHE A 101 7.90 -4.15 10.79
C PHE A 101 9.09 -3.50 11.48
N ASN A 102 9.33 -2.24 11.11
CA ASN A 102 10.11 -1.27 11.86
C ASN A 102 9.37 0.08 11.83
N GLU A 103 10.03 1.15 12.23
CA GLU A 103 9.43 2.49 12.35
C GLU A 103 9.05 3.11 10.99
N SER A 104 9.58 2.59 9.89
CA SER A 104 9.45 3.19 8.55
C SER A 104 8.70 2.32 7.54
N VAL A 105 8.67 1.00 7.71
CA VAL A 105 8.06 0.07 6.75
C VAL A 105 7.57 -1.20 7.43
N TYR A 106 6.55 -1.83 6.84
CA TYR A 106 6.15 -3.19 7.18
C TYR A 106 6.12 -4.07 5.93
N LEU A 107 6.40 -5.36 6.10
CA LEU A 107 6.34 -6.39 5.07
C LEU A 107 5.35 -7.47 5.51
N GLY A 108 4.32 -7.69 4.69
CA GLY A 108 3.38 -8.79 4.87
C GLY A 108 3.71 -9.96 3.96
N TRP A 109 3.68 -11.18 4.51
CA TRP A 109 3.88 -12.41 3.77
C TRP A 109 2.87 -13.47 4.18
N MET A 110 2.25 -14.12 3.20
CA MET A 110 1.36 -15.24 3.40
C MET A 110 2.01 -16.49 2.81
N PRO A 111 2.19 -17.57 3.59
CA PRO A 111 2.64 -18.83 3.02
C PRO A 111 1.58 -19.35 2.03
N ASN A 112 2.03 -19.78 0.86
CA ASN A 112 1.19 -20.38 -0.20
C ASN A 112 0.15 -19.46 -0.86
N GLY A 113 0.20 -18.13 -0.68
CA GLY A 113 -0.58 -17.21 -1.51
C GLY A 113 -0.09 -15.78 -1.55
#